data_AF-A0A2S9G3P0-F1
#
_entry.id   AF-A0A2S9G3P0-F1
#
_cell.length_a   1.000
_cell.length_b   1.000
_cell.length_c   1.000
_cell.angle_alpha   90.00
_cell.angle_beta   90.00
_cell.angle_gamma   90.00
#
_symmetry.space_group_name_H-M   'P 1'
#
loop_
_entity.id
_entity.type
_entity.pdbx_description
1 polymer ?
#
loop_
_entity_poly.entity_id
_entity_poly.type
_entity_poly.pdbx_seq_one_letter_code
_entity_poly.pdbx_strand_id
1 'polypeptide(L)'
;EDPAGWLRHIVLPGLTVGVVAAAIMTRYVRSAVLEVAAMGYVRTARSKGLSPRVVTFRHTVRNALVPILTITGIQLATLLGGVI
;
A
#
# COMPACT_ATOMS: atom_id res chain seq x y z
N GLU A 1 12.35 33.33 12.23
CA GLU A 1 11.43 32.19 12.43
C GLU A 1 12.29 30.95 12.56
N ASP A 2 12.10 30.12 13.60
CA ASP A 2 12.92 28.92 13.81
C ASP A 2 12.27 27.73 13.08
N PRO A 3 12.79 27.31 11.90
CA PRO A 3 12.22 26.21 11.13
C PRO A 3 12.25 24.88 11.89
N ALA A 4 13.18 24.69 12.82
CA ALA A 4 13.25 23.48 13.65
C ALA A 4 12.13 23.43 14.70
N GLY A 5 11.77 24.60 15.26
CA GLY A 5 10.62 24.78 16.14
C GLY A 5 9.32 24.42 15.44
N TRP A 6 9.09 24.91 14.22
CA TRP A 6 7.89 24.60 13.43
C TRP A 6 7.74 23.10 13.15
N LEU A 7 8.81 22.43 12.71
CA LEU A 7 8.84 20.98 12.46
C LEU A 7 8.42 20.16 13.68
N ARG A 8 8.89 20.53 14.88
CA ARG A 8 8.51 19.83 16.13
C ARG A 8 7.02 19.93 16.44
N HIS A 9 6.37 21.04 16.10
CA HIS A 9 4.94 21.24 16.37
C HIS A 9 4.04 20.47 15.38
N ILE A 10 4.53 20.18 14.17
CA ILE A 10 3.75 19.46 13.15
C ILE A 10 4.02 17.95 13.12
N VAL A 11 5.17 17.49 13.62
CA VAL A 11 5.57 16.07 13.56
C VAL A 11 4.60 15.15 14.31
N LEU A 12 4.21 15.51 15.55
CA LEU A 12 3.30 14.71 16.36
C LEU A 12 1.89 14.59 15.76
N PRO A 13 1.19 15.70 15.42
CA PRO A 13 -0.12 15.63 14.78
C PRO A 13 -0.03 15.00 13.38
N GLY A 14 1.01 15.31 12.61
CA GLY A 14 1.24 14.72 11.28
C GLY A 14 1.43 13.21 11.33
N LEU A 15 2.22 12.69 12.28
CA LEU A 15 2.37 11.25 12.50
C LEU A 15 1.08 10.60 12.97
N THR A 16 0.32 11.25 13.86
CA THR A 16 -0.93 10.69 14.39
C THR A 16 -1.93 10.43 13.26
N VAL A 17 -2.14 11.42 12.38
CA VAL A 17 -3.00 11.26 11.19
C VAL A 17 -2.38 10.29 10.19
N GLY A 18 -1.06 10.38 9.96
CA GLY A 18 -0.34 9.52 9.04
C GLY A 18 -0.42 8.04 9.40
N VAL A 19 -0.34 7.69 10.68
CA VAL A 19 -0.44 6.30 11.16
C VAL A 19 -1.83 5.73 10.92
N VAL A 20 -2.89 6.52 11.14
CA VAL A 20 -4.27 6.10 10.86
C VAL A 20 -4.45 5.82 9.37
N ALA A 21 -3.99 6.74 8.51
CA ALA A 21 -4.03 6.55 7.06
C ALA A 21 -3.22 5.31 6.62
N ALA A 22 -2.03 5.12 7.19
CA ALA A 22 -1.17 3.97 6.91
C ALA A 22 -1.81 2.65 7.33
N ALA A 23 -2.54 2.60 8.46
CA ALA A 23 -3.25 1.40 8.90
C ALA A 23 -4.34 0.99 7.91
N ILE A 24 -5.11 1.97 7.40
CA ILE A 24 -6.13 1.75 6.36
C ILE A 24 -5.47 1.24 5.08
N MET A 25 -4.42 1.91 4.61
CA MET A 25 -3.68 1.50 3.42
C MET A 25 -3.11 0.08 3.56
N THR A 26 -2.57 -0.26 4.72
CA THR A 26 -2.04 -1.61 5.00
C THR A 26 -3.11 -2.68 4.84
N ARG A 27 -4.34 -2.42 5.27
CA ARG A 27 -5.48 -3.34 5.07
C ARG A 27 -5.80 -3.51 3.59
N TYR A 28 -5.79 -2.44 2.80
CA TYR A 28 -5.99 -2.51 1.35
C TYR A 28 -4.91 -3.32 0.65
N VAL A 29 -3.64 -3.04 0.94
CA VAL A 29 -2.50 -3.79 0.40
C VAL A 29 -2.63 -5.27 0.74
N ARG A 30 -2.93 -5.59 2.00
CA ARG A 30 -3.12 -6.98 2.44
C ARG A 30 -4.26 -7.66 1.68
N SER A 31 -5.39 -6.99 1.50
CA SER A 31 -6.54 -7.54 0.77
C SER A 31 -6.18 -7.84 -0.69
N ALA A 32 -5.57 -6.89 -1.39
CA ALA A 32 -5.15 -7.05 -2.79
C ALA A 32 -4.14 -8.19 -2.96
N VAL A 33 -3.16 -8.30 -2.05
CA VAL A 33 -2.19 -9.39 -2.04
C VAL A 33 -2.86 -10.76 -1.87
N LEU A 34 -3.86 -10.87 -0.98
CA LEU A 34 -4.58 -12.12 -0.76
C LEU A 34 -5.45 -12.51 -1.96
N GLU A 35 -6.17 -11.56 -2.56
CA GLU A 35 -6.93 -11.76 -3.81
C GLU A 35 -6.04 -12.30 -4.92
N VAL A 36 -4.90 -11.64 -5.14
CA VAL A 36 -3.94 -12.07 -6.15
C VAL A 36 -3.34 -13.43 -5.82
N ALA A 37 -3.01 -13.69 -4.55
CA ALA A 37 -2.46 -14.98 -4.13
C ALA A 37 -3.42 -16.14 -4.37
N ALA A 38 -4.74 -15.89 -4.36
CA ALA A 38 -5.78 -16.88 -4.64
C ALA A 38 -5.93 -17.20 -6.14
N MET A 39 -5.37 -16.38 -7.03
CA MET A 39 -5.47 -16.55 -8.48
C MET A 39 -4.83 -17.87 -8.98
N GLY A 40 -5.44 -18.45 -10.02
CA GLY A 40 -4.99 -19.71 -10.62
C GLY A 40 -3.55 -19.68 -11.16
N TYR A 41 -3.09 -18.53 -11.69
CA TYR A 41 -1.71 -18.41 -12.19
C TYR A 41 -0.66 -18.42 -11.08
N VAL A 42 -0.99 -17.94 -9.86
CA VAL A 42 -0.09 -18.01 -8.71
C VAL A 42 0.04 -19.46 -8.24
N ARG A 43 -1.08 -20.21 -8.23
CA ARG A 43 -1.07 -21.66 -7.95
C ARG A 43 -0.25 -22.43 -8.98
N THR A 44 -0.38 -22.06 -10.26
CA THR A 44 0.41 -22.65 -11.35
C THR A 44 1.89 -22.31 -11.23
N ALA A 45 2.24 -21.09 -10.83
CA ALA A 45 3.62 -20.71 -10.56
C ALA A 45 4.23 -21.55 -9.43
N ARG A 46 3.46 -21.82 -8.37
CA ARG A 46 3.88 -22.71 -7.27
C ARG A 46 4.02 -24.17 -7.72
N SER A 47 3.08 -24.71 -8.50
CA SER A 47 3.15 -26.09 -8.99
C SER A 47 4.29 -26.32 -9.98
N LYS A 48 4.72 -25.28 -10.70
CA LYS A 48 5.94 -25.28 -11.53
C LYS A 48 7.25 -25.28 -10.71
N GLY A 49 7.18 -25.23 -9.38
CA GLY A 49 8.37 -25.27 -8.51
C GLY A 49 9.15 -23.95 -8.43
N LEU A 50 8.54 -22.82 -8.84
CA LEU A 50 9.19 -21.51 -8.70
C LEU A 50 9.45 -21.20 -7.22
N SER A 51 10.57 -20.53 -6.93
CA SER A 51 10.93 -20.18 -5.56
C SER A 51 9.86 -19.29 -4.91
N PRO A 52 9.60 -19.44 -3.59
CA PRO A 52 8.61 -18.64 -2.89
C PRO A 52 8.83 -17.13 -3.04
N ARG A 53 10.09 -16.68 -3.09
CA ARG A 53 10.44 -15.27 -3.32
C ARG A 53 9.98 -14.78 -4.70
N VAL A 54 10.18 -15.57 -5.75
CA VAL A 54 9.73 -15.22 -7.11
C VAL A 54 8.21 -15.18 -7.17
N VAL A 55 7.52 -16.17 -6.58
CA VAL A 55 6.05 -16.19 -6.51
C VAL A 55 5.54 -14.94 -5.80
N THR A 56 6.07 -14.62 -4.63
CA THR A 56 5.63 -13.44 -3.85
C THR A 56 5.90 -12.13 -4.58
N PHE A 57 7.15 -11.84 -4.96
CA PHE A 57 7.49 -10.52 -5.50
C PHE A 57 7.03 -10.34 -6.95
N ARG A 58 7.22 -11.35 -7.81
CA ARG A 58 6.96 -11.25 -9.25
C ARG A 58 5.52 -11.56 -9.63
N HIS A 59 4.87 -12.49 -8.93
CA HIS A 59 3.51 -12.92 -9.27
C HIS A 59 2.43 -12.37 -8.33
N THR A 60 2.71 -12.20 -7.04
CA THR A 60 1.70 -11.69 -6.10
C THR A 60 1.77 -10.18 -5.95
N VAL A 61 2.87 -9.64 -5.42
CA VAL A 61 3.02 -8.22 -5.12
C VAL A 61 2.92 -7.38 -6.41
N ARG A 62 3.65 -7.76 -7.46
CA ARG A 62 3.61 -7.02 -8.73
C ARG A 62 2.21 -6.90 -9.33
N ASN A 63 1.38 -7.93 -9.21
CA ASN A 63 0.01 -7.89 -9.73
C ASN A 63 -0.96 -7.22 -8.75
N ALA A 64 -0.71 -7.32 -7.43
CA ALA A 64 -1.47 -6.58 -6.42
C ALA A 64 -1.24 -5.06 -6.50
N LEU A 65 -0.15 -4.60 -7.12
CA LEU A 65 0.08 -3.17 -7.35
C LEU A 65 -0.97 -2.53 -8.27
N VAL A 66 -1.61 -3.30 -9.15
CA VAL A 66 -2.63 -2.76 -10.07
C VAL A 66 -3.79 -2.12 -9.29
N PRO A 67 -4.49 -2.82 -8.39
CA PRO A 67 -5.54 -2.19 -7.58
C PRO A 67 -4.99 -1.18 -6.56
N ILE A 68 -3.80 -1.42 -5.99
CA ILE A 68 -3.19 -0.51 -5.01
C ILE A 68 -2.93 0.87 -5.63
N LEU A 69 -2.39 0.93 -6.85
CA LEU A 69 -2.13 2.19 -7.55
C LEU A 69 -3.42 2.96 -7.81
N THR A 70 -4.49 2.28 -8.18
CA THR A 70 -5.80 2.91 -8.39
C THR A 70 -6.32 3.55 -7.11
N ILE A 71 -6.35 2.81 -6.00
CA ILE A 71 -6.82 3.32 -4.70
C ILE A 71 -5.95 4.49 -4.22
N THR A 72 -4.63 4.36 -4.39
CA THR A 72 -3.67 5.41 -4.03
C THR A 72 -3.91 6.67 -4.87
N GLY A 73 -4.17 6.52 -6.17
CA GLY A 73 -4.50 7.64 -7.06
C GLY A 73 -5.78 8.36 -6.63
N ILE A 74 -6.82 7.61 -6.26
CA ILE A 74 -8.06 8.18 -5.71
C ILE A 74 -7.77 8.94 -4.41
N GLN A 75 -7.00 8.36 -3.49
CA GLN A 75 -6.64 9.02 -2.22
C GLN A 75 -5.82 10.30 -2.42
N LEU A 76 -4.88 10.29 -3.37
CA LEU A 76 -4.13 11.49 -3.73
C LEU A 76 -5.05 12.57 -4.31
N ALA A 77 -5.96 12.19 -5.20
CA ALA A 77 -6.93 13.13 -5.75
C ALA A 77 -7.85 13.72 -4.67
N THR A 78 -8.31 12.92 -3.70
CA THR A 78 -9.12 13.42 -2.58
C THR A 78 -8.36 14.37 -1.65
N LEU A 79 -7.09 14.09 -1.39
CA LEU A 79 -6.22 14.98 -0.60
C LEU A 79 -6.02 16.34 -1.29
N LEU A 80 -5.77 16.33 -2.60
CA LEU A 80 -5.65 17.56 -3.39
C LEU A 80 -6.97 18.33 -3.53
N GLY A 81 -8.10 17.61 -3.53
CA GLY A 81 -9.45 18.17 -3.58
C GLY A 81 -9.93 18.81 -2.27
N GLY A 82 -9.10 18.80 -1.21
CA GLY A 82 -9.40 19.47 0.06
C GLY A 82 -10.33 18.68 0.99
N VAL A 83 -10.54 17.39 0.73
CA VAL A 83 -11.30 16.51 1.64
C VAL A 83 -10.31 15.57 2.32
N ILE A 84 -9.59 16.14 3.30
CA ILE A 84 -9.14 15.71 4.65
C ILE A 84 -8.37 16.91 5.21
#